data_AF-A0A380P950-F1
#
_entry.id   AF-A0A380P950-F1
#
_cell.length_a   1.000
_cell.length_b   1.000
_cell.length_c   1.000
_cell.angle_alpha   90.00
_cell.angle_beta   90.00
_cell.angle_gamma   90.00
#
_symmetry.space_group_name_H-M   'P 1'
#
loop_
_entity.id
_entity.type
_entity.pdbx_description
1 polymer ?
#
loop_
_entity_poly.entity_id
_entity_poly.type
_entity_poly.pdbx_seq_one_letter_code
_entity_poly.pdbx_strand_id
1 'polypeptide(L)'
;MASDDHSLAYRLIQENNLVEFDGQDYIIEQINRGYVNGYATVSVTALHIYTDSNRIIKYEQNSGVKTYSVQDVLNFYFSGNRLGFTTQVVGDFPKKQIEGLGGNSAFEGLAKIVSTWPDAVIDHDNKKIVVYQHSQKVKHRGNRLSYGHNSDNISLSTDISQMINSYYVEGGRNDKDKPYFPAHLVKDEASIAKYGEWPGGILSDDRFHNAQEIDDYARSHFILDPHLISQ
;
A
#
# COMPACT_ATOMS: atom_id res chain seq x y z
N MET A 1 22.18 -0.06 -12.01
CA MET A 1 22.31 -0.63 -13.37
C MET A 1 23.17 -1.88 -13.26
N ALA A 2 22.64 -3.04 -13.66
CA ALA A 2 23.37 -4.30 -13.68
C ALA A 2 23.50 -4.78 -15.14
N SER A 3 24.69 -5.26 -15.50
CA SER A 3 24.98 -5.89 -16.80
C SER A 3 24.70 -7.39 -16.74
N ASP A 4 24.18 -7.99 -17.81
CA ASP A 4 24.01 -9.46 -17.91
C ASP A 4 25.38 -10.15 -17.82
N ASP A 5 25.69 -10.66 -16.64
CA ASP A 5 26.90 -11.41 -16.32
C ASP A 5 26.62 -12.93 -16.24
N HIS A 6 25.42 -13.36 -16.65
CA HIS A 6 24.91 -14.73 -16.50
C HIS A 6 24.91 -15.24 -15.06
N SER A 7 25.02 -14.36 -14.07
CA SER A 7 24.98 -14.74 -12.66
C SER A 7 23.56 -15.09 -12.22
N LEU A 8 23.49 -15.88 -11.14
CA LEU A 8 22.25 -16.11 -10.41
C LEU A 8 21.64 -14.78 -9.92
N ALA A 9 22.47 -13.81 -9.53
CA ALA A 9 22.01 -12.51 -9.05
C ALA A 9 21.27 -11.73 -10.15
N TYR A 10 21.78 -11.72 -11.38
CA TYR A 10 21.10 -11.07 -12.51
C TYR A 10 19.75 -11.74 -12.84
N ARG A 11 19.68 -13.07 -12.76
CA ARG A 11 18.42 -13.83 -12.94
C ARG A 11 17.39 -13.64 -11.82
N LEU A 12 17.84 -13.26 -10.62
CA LEU A 12 16.99 -12.94 -9.47
C LEU A 12 16.49 -11.49 -9.50
N ILE A 13 16.85 -10.68 -10.50
CA ILE A 13 16.22 -9.38 -10.71
C ILE A 13 14.86 -9.64 -11.39
N GLN A 14 13.85 -9.84 -10.55
CA GLN A 14 12.45 -10.09 -10.92
C GLN A 14 11.55 -9.18 -10.11
N GLU A 15 10.38 -8.86 -10.66
CA GLU A 15 9.36 -8.10 -9.94
C GLU A 15 9.00 -8.84 -8.65
N ASN A 16 8.69 -8.09 -7.59
CA ASN A 16 8.39 -8.61 -6.24
C ASN A 16 9.61 -9.24 -5.50
N ASN A 17 10.81 -9.19 -6.07
CA ASN A 17 12.04 -9.54 -5.34
C ASN A 17 12.57 -8.33 -4.54
N LEU A 18 13.28 -8.64 -3.45
CA LEU A 18 13.86 -7.64 -2.55
C LEU A 18 15.28 -7.27 -2.99
N VAL A 19 15.58 -5.98 -2.88
CA VAL A 19 16.91 -5.39 -3.00
C VAL A 19 17.23 -4.75 -1.65
N GLU A 20 18.27 -5.24 -1.00
CA GLU A 20 18.80 -4.63 0.21
C GLU A 20 19.81 -3.53 -0.17
N PHE A 21 19.63 -2.32 0.36
CA PHE A 21 20.53 -1.20 0.19
C PHE A 21 20.61 -0.37 1.48
N ASP A 22 21.82 -0.16 1.99
CA ASP A 22 22.08 0.60 3.23
C ASP A 22 21.27 0.10 4.46
N GLY A 23 21.10 -1.22 4.54
CA GLY A 23 20.31 -1.88 5.60
C GLY A 23 18.80 -1.65 5.50
N GLN A 24 18.31 -1.12 4.38
CA GLN A 24 16.89 -1.00 4.06
C GLN A 24 16.52 -1.88 2.87
N ASP A 25 15.35 -2.49 2.94
CA ASP A 25 14.78 -3.35 1.93
C ASP A 25 13.92 -2.53 0.96
N TYR A 26 14.09 -2.83 -0.32
CA TYR A 26 13.31 -2.26 -1.41
C TYR A 26 12.72 -3.39 -2.25
N ILE A 27 11.44 -3.30 -2.60
CA ILE A 27 10.76 -4.23 -3.50
C ILE A 27 10.87 -3.72 -4.94
N ILE A 28 11.25 -4.59 -5.87
CA ILE A 28 11.32 -4.26 -7.30
C ILE A 28 9.90 -4.24 -7.88
N GLU A 29 9.49 -3.08 -8.38
CA GLU A 29 8.13 -2.85 -8.92
C GLU A 29 8.12 -2.87 -10.46
N GLN A 30 9.20 -2.39 -11.08
CA GLN A 30 9.32 -2.35 -12.53
C GLN A 30 10.72 -2.78 -12.97
N ILE A 31 10.76 -3.55 -14.06
CA ILE A 31 12.00 -3.99 -14.68
C ILE A 31 11.98 -3.61 -16.16
N ASN A 32 12.91 -2.73 -16.53
CA ASN A 32 13.15 -2.36 -17.92
C ASN A 32 14.40 -3.07 -18.42
N ARG A 33 14.21 -3.99 -19.38
CA ARG A 33 15.29 -4.71 -20.05
C ARG A 33 15.59 -4.01 -21.37
N GLY A 34 16.86 -3.70 -21.60
CA GLY A 34 17.31 -3.02 -22.81
C GLY A 34 18.68 -3.50 -23.26
N TYR A 35 19.18 -2.89 -24.34
CA TYR A 35 20.52 -3.12 -24.84
C TYR A 35 21.24 -1.78 -24.98
N VAL A 36 22.38 -1.66 -24.30
CA VAL A 36 23.26 -0.48 -24.40
C VAL A 36 24.62 -0.94 -24.89
N ASN A 37 25.10 -0.39 -26.00
CA ASN A 37 26.41 -0.70 -26.59
C ASN A 37 26.67 -2.20 -26.82
N GLY A 38 25.63 -2.97 -27.18
CA GLY A 38 25.73 -4.41 -27.45
C GLY A 38 25.67 -5.32 -26.22
N TYR A 39 25.51 -4.76 -25.02
CA TYR A 39 25.31 -5.51 -23.78
C TYR A 39 23.85 -5.46 -23.34
N ALA A 40 23.32 -6.58 -22.86
CA ALA A 40 22.02 -6.63 -22.21
C ALA A 40 22.10 -5.89 -20.86
N THR A 41 21.25 -4.89 -20.67
CA THR A 41 21.19 -4.05 -19.47
C THR A 41 19.82 -4.16 -18.82
N VAL A 42 19.79 -4.20 -17.49
CA VAL A 42 18.55 -4.13 -16.71
C VAL A 42 18.56 -2.89 -15.84
N SER A 43 17.51 -2.09 -16.00
CA SER A 43 17.16 -0.98 -15.12
C SER A 43 15.94 -1.39 -14.29
N VAL A 44 15.97 -1.11 -12.99
CA VAL A 44 14.86 -1.42 -12.09
C VAL A 44 14.40 -0.19 -11.36
N THR A 45 13.09 -0.07 -11.19
CA THR A 45 12.48 0.85 -10.23
C THR A 45 12.09 0.03 -9.02
N ALA A 46 12.65 0.36 -7.86
CA ALA A 46 12.35 -0.30 -6.60
C ALA A 46 11.81 0.71 -5.59
N LEU A 47 10.80 0.30 -4.83
CA LEU A 47 10.26 1.09 -3.74
C LEU A 47 10.65 0.54 -2.39
N HIS A 48 10.79 1.42 -1.41
CA HIS A 48 11.09 0.98 -0.06
C HIS A 48 9.97 0.07 0.45
N ILE A 49 10.33 -1.04 1.11
CA ILE A 49 9.43 -2.10 1.58
C ILE A 49 8.26 -1.61 2.46
N TYR A 50 8.31 -0.39 2.97
CA TYR A 50 7.23 0.14 3.79
C TYR A 50 5.95 0.34 2.94
N THR A 51 6.08 0.58 1.63
CA THR A 51 4.94 0.75 0.71
C THR A 51 4.16 -0.53 0.48
N ASP A 52 4.77 -1.69 0.74
CA ASP A 52 4.11 -3.01 0.71
C ASP A 52 2.97 -3.10 1.74
N SER A 53 2.87 -2.16 2.70
CA SER A 53 1.70 -2.03 3.57
C SER A 53 0.40 -1.74 2.80
N ASN A 54 0.47 -1.30 1.54
CA ASN A 54 -0.70 -1.12 0.68
C ASN A 54 -1.46 -2.43 0.44
N ARG A 55 -0.80 -3.58 0.58
CA ARG A 55 -1.43 -4.90 0.44
C ARG A 55 -2.20 -5.36 1.68
N ILE A 56 -2.07 -4.64 2.80
CA ILE A 56 -2.84 -4.91 4.00
C ILE A 56 -4.17 -4.16 3.89
N ILE A 57 -5.24 -4.85 3.46
CA ILE A 57 -6.56 -4.24 3.34
C ILE A 57 -7.46 -4.63 4.51
N LYS A 58 -8.21 -3.64 5.00
CA LYS A 58 -9.38 -3.85 5.85
C LYS A 58 -10.63 -3.58 5.03
N TYR A 59 -11.28 -4.65 4.58
CA TYR A 59 -12.52 -4.57 3.79
C TYR A 59 -13.69 -4.05 4.61
N GLU A 60 -13.74 -4.35 5.90
CA GLU A 60 -14.76 -3.80 6.79
C GLU A 60 -14.48 -2.32 7.09
N GLN A 61 -15.49 -1.48 6.89
CA GLN A 61 -15.48 -0.08 7.31
C GLN A 61 -16.30 0.10 8.59
N ASN A 62 -15.74 0.82 9.56
CA ASN A 62 -16.49 1.16 10.77
C ASN A 62 -17.68 2.08 10.46
N SER A 63 -18.84 1.72 10.98
CA SER A 63 -20.03 2.58 10.87
C SER A 63 -19.96 3.80 11.79
N GLY A 64 -20.36 4.95 11.25
CA GLY A 64 -20.52 6.22 11.96
C GLY A 64 -19.21 6.89 12.40
N VAL A 65 -19.37 7.96 13.16
CA VAL A 65 -18.27 8.75 13.73
C VAL A 65 -17.83 8.11 15.04
N LYS A 66 -16.56 7.72 15.13
CA LYS A 66 -15.95 7.20 16.36
C LYS A 66 -14.68 7.97 16.71
N THR A 67 -14.32 7.96 17.99
CA THR A 67 -13.13 8.64 18.49
C THR A 67 -11.96 7.66 18.59
N TYR A 68 -10.86 7.98 17.91
CA TYR A 68 -9.66 7.16 17.83
C TYR A 68 -8.43 7.90 18.35
N SER A 69 -7.48 7.17 18.92
CA SER A 69 -6.08 7.57 19.01
C SER A 69 -5.32 7.14 17.76
N VAL A 70 -4.10 7.66 17.57
CA VAL A 70 -3.19 7.19 16.51
C VAL A 70 -2.93 5.68 16.64
N GLN A 71 -2.73 5.19 17.86
CA GLN A 71 -2.50 3.76 18.11
C GLN A 71 -3.73 2.91 17.75
N ASP A 72 -4.94 3.41 17.96
CA ASP A 72 -6.16 2.69 17.56
C ASP A 72 -6.24 2.52 16.04
N VAL A 73 -5.87 3.55 15.27
CA VAL A 73 -5.82 3.47 13.80
C VAL A 73 -4.75 2.48 13.36
N LEU A 74 -3.54 2.55 13.94
CA LEU A 74 -2.47 1.60 13.62
C LEU A 74 -2.87 0.16 13.97
N ASN A 75 -3.46 -0.07 15.13
CA ASN A 75 -3.94 -1.38 15.55
C ASN A 75 -5.04 -1.88 14.62
N PHE A 76 -5.96 -1.00 14.19
CA PHE A 76 -7.03 -1.37 13.29
C PHE A 76 -6.50 -1.99 12.00
N TYR A 77 -5.49 -1.39 11.35
CA TYR A 77 -4.93 -1.92 10.11
C TYR A 77 -3.89 -3.03 10.32
N PHE A 78 -2.94 -2.84 11.23
CA PHE A 78 -1.73 -3.66 11.31
C PHE A 78 -1.81 -4.83 12.30
N SER A 79 -2.83 -4.90 13.17
CA SER A 79 -2.92 -6.03 14.12
C SER A 79 -3.10 -7.36 13.40
N GLY A 80 -2.22 -8.32 13.70
CA GLY A 80 -2.26 -9.66 13.10
C GLY A 80 -1.95 -9.70 11.60
N ASN A 81 -1.34 -8.65 11.05
CA ASN A 81 -0.94 -8.65 9.64
C ASN A 81 0.07 -9.79 9.36
N ARG A 82 -0.06 -10.43 8.19
CA ARG A 82 0.78 -11.56 7.79
C ARG A 82 2.09 -11.13 7.11
N LEU A 83 2.22 -9.84 6.80
CA LEU A 83 3.38 -9.30 6.09
C LEU A 83 4.54 -8.91 7.01
N GLY A 84 4.36 -9.02 8.34
CA GLY A 84 5.41 -8.79 9.33
C GLY A 84 5.61 -7.33 9.74
N PHE A 85 4.65 -6.46 9.42
CA PHE A 85 4.72 -5.06 9.82
C PHE A 85 4.53 -4.90 11.32
N THR A 86 5.31 -3.99 11.91
CA THR A 86 5.18 -3.60 13.32
C THR A 86 4.99 -2.10 13.40
N THR A 87 4.21 -1.65 14.39
CA THR A 87 3.86 -0.25 14.55
C THR A 87 4.13 0.24 15.97
N GLN A 88 4.54 1.50 16.09
CA GLN A 88 4.76 2.16 17.38
C GLN A 88 4.37 3.63 17.30
N VAL A 89 3.82 4.16 18.39
CA VAL A 89 3.58 5.60 18.57
C VAL A 89 4.58 6.17 19.58
N VAL A 90 5.22 7.28 19.23
CA VAL A 90 6.13 8.03 20.11
C VAL A 90 5.67 9.47 20.24
N GLY A 91 5.05 9.79 21.37
CA GLY A 91 4.47 11.10 21.66
C GLY A 91 3.09 10.98 22.29
N ASP A 92 2.48 12.13 22.56
CA ASP A 92 1.15 12.21 23.13
C ASP A 92 0.23 12.94 22.16
N PHE A 93 -0.63 12.16 21.49
CA PHE A 93 -1.57 12.67 20.50
C PHE A 93 -2.97 12.76 21.10
N PRO A 94 -3.67 13.90 20.95
CA PRO A 94 -5.07 13.98 21.36
C PRO A 94 -5.91 13.03 20.51
N LYS A 95 -6.93 12.41 21.10
CA LYS A 95 -7.87 11.60 20.30
C LYS A 95 -8.66 12.48 19.32
N LYS A 96 -9.00 11.92 18.16
CA LYS A 96 -9.74 12.60 17.09
C LYS A 96 -10.91 11.76 16.61
N GLN A 97 -11.94 12.41 16.10
CA GLN A 97 -13.08 11.74 15.49
C GLN A 97 -12.75 11.39 14.04
N ILE A 98 -13.02 10.14 13.66
CA ILE A 98 -12.94 9.66 12.29
C ILE A 98 -14.27 8.99 11.96
N GLU A 99 -14.86 9.40 10.85
CA GLU A 99 -15.98 8.71 10.23
C GLU A 99 -15.46 7.64 9.27
N GLY A 100 -16.02 6.45 9.30
CA GLY A 100 -15.74 5.44 8.27
C GLY A 100 -14.31 4.92 8.27
N LEU A 101 -13.72 4.58 9.43
CA LEU A 101 -12.37 4.00 9.46
C LEU A 101 -12.37 2.57 8.89
N GLY A 102 -11.64 2.33 7.80
CA GLY A 102 -11.59 1.07 7.07
C GLY A 102 -12.07 1.20 5.63
N GLY A 103 -12.24 0.07 4.95
CA GLY A 103 -12.61 -0.01 3.53
C GLY A 103 -11.47 0.27 2.55
N ASN A 104 -10.22 0.31 3.03
CA ASN A 104 -9.03 0.65 2.24
C ASN A 104 -7.77 -0.03 2.82
N SER A 105 -6.61 0.32 2.27
CA SER A 105 -5.33 -0.24 2.69
C SER A 105 -4.76 0.40 3.95
N ALA A 106 -3.83 -0.30 4.60
CA ALA A 106 -3.09 0.23 5.74
C ALA A 106 -2.22 1.43 5.36
N PHE A 107 -1.77 1.52 4.10
CA PHE A 107 -1.08 2.70 3.58
C PHE A 107 -2.00 3.93 3.57
N GLU A 108 -3.24 3.79 3.11
CA GLU A 108 -4.27 4.83 3.23
C GLU A 108 -4.60 5.14 4.71
N GLY A 109 -4.57 4.14 5.57
CA GLY A 109 -4.66 4.32 7.03
C GLY A 109 -3.54 5.21 7.59
N LEU A 110 -2.31 5.05 7.12
CA LEU A 110 -1.18 5.91 7.47
C LEU A 110 -1.37 7.35 6.94
N ALA A 111 -1.83 7.52 5.70
CA ALA A 111 -2.16 8.84 5.15
C ALA A 111 -3.30 9.52 5.92
N LYS A 112 -4.29 8.74 6.38
CA LYS A 112 -5.37 9.20 7.26
C LYS A 112 -4.83 9.69 8.60
N ILE A 113 -3.81 9.05 9.16
CA ILE A 113 -3.15 9.52 10.40
C ILE A 113 -2.53 10.91 10.17
N VAL A 114 -1.72 11.09 9.13
CA VAL A 114 -1.06 12.38 8.86
C VAL A 114 -2.07 13.50 8.59
N SER A 115 -3.16 13.21 7.89
CA SER A 115 -4.22 14.20 7.65
C SER A 115 -5.06 14.53 8.89
N THR A 116 -5.27 13.56 9.80
CA THR A 116 -6.07 13.75 11.02
C THR A 116 -5.27 14.37 12.17
N TRP A 117 -3.97 14.06 12.24
CA TRP A 117 -3.00 14.58 13.21
C TRP A 117 -1.86 15.28 12.46
N PRO A 118 -1.96 16.60 12.20
CA PRO A 118 -0.96 17.34 11.44
C PRO A 118 0.45 17.37 12.08
N ASP A 119 0.56 17.07 13.37
CA ASP A 119 1.82 16.96 14.10
C ASP A 119 2.43 15.54 14.07
N ALA A 120 1.76 14.59 13.42
CA ALA A 120 2.24 13.23 13.23
C ALA A 120 3.25 13.16 12.08
N VAL A 121 4.38 12.53 12.34
CA VAL A 121 5.43 12.26 11.35
C VAL A 121 5.66 10.76 11.31
N ILE A 122 5.45 10.16 10.15
CA ILE A 122 5.75 8.75 9.92
C ILE A 122 7.25 8.60 9.64
N ASP A 123 7.88 7.69 10.37
CA ASP A 123 9.23 7.20 10.11
C ASP A 123 9.16 5.69 9.89
N HIS A 124 10.08 5.15 9.11
CA HIS A 124 10.12 3.72 8.82
C HIS A 124 11.55 3.22 8.83
N ASP A 125 11.70 1.99 9.33
CA ASP A 125 12.89 1.17 9.22
C ASP A 125 12.41 -0.20 8.78
N ASN A 126 12.61 -0.51 7.50
CA ASN A 126 12.02 -1.67 6.85
C ASN A 126 10.50 -1.75 7.10
N LYS A 127 10.04 -2.82 7.74
CA LYS A 127 8.63 -3.06 8.09
C LYS A 127 8.25 -2.53 9.48
N LYS A 128 9.15 -1.86 10.17
CA LYS A 128 8.87 -1.16 11.43
C LYS A 128 8.48 0.27 11.13
N ILE A 129 7.21 0.59 11.39
CA ILE A 129 6.64 1.92 11.21
C ILE A 129 6.54 2.60 12.58
N VAL A 130 7.06 3.81 12.70
CA VAL A 130 6.98 4.60 13.92
C VAL A 130 6.32 5.94 13.62
N VAL A 131 5.23 6.24 14.32
CA VAL A 131 4.58 7.54 14.25
C VAL A 131 5.08 8.41 15.38
N TYR A 132 5.87 9.42 15.05
CA TYR A 132 6.38 10.39 16.00
C TYR A 132 5.49 11.62 16.05
N GLN A 133 5.25 12.14 17.25
CA GLN A 133 4.86 13.53 17.39
C GLN A 133 6.07 14.41 17.06
N HIS A 134 5.86 15.47 16.28
CA HIS A 134 6.92 16.34 15.77
C HIS A 134 7.91 16.80 16.87
N SER A 135 7.38 17.18 18.05
CA SER A 135 8.18 17.64 19.20
C SER A 135 9.11 16.57 19.82
N GLN A 136 8.79 15.29 19.65
CA GLN A 136 9.58 14.16 20.15
C GLN A 136 10.64 13.70 19.14
N LYS A 137 10.35 13.80 17.83
CA LYS A 137 11.30 13.45 16.77
C LYS A 137 12.58 14.29 16.85
N VAL A 138 12.44 15.59 17.17
CA VAL A 138 13.56 16.52 17.36
C VAL A 138 14.47 16.12 18.55
N LYS A 139 13.90 15.52 19.60
CA LYS A 139 14.65 15.10 20.79
C LYS A 139 15.38 13.76 20.61
N HIS A 140 14.88 12.89 19.74
CA HIS A 140 15.47 11.57 19.50
C HIS A 140 16.75 11.61 18.65
N ARG A 141 16.91 12.65 17.80
CA ARG A 141 18.11 12.86 16.96
C ARG A 141 19.13 13.80 17.61
N GLY A 142 19.50 13.53 18.87
CA GLY A 142 20.54 14.27 19.59
C GLY A 142 21.75 14.56 18.69
N ASN A 143 22.02 15.84 18.46
CA ASN A 143 23.19 16.38 17.74
C ASN A 143 23.34 16.08 16.24
N ARG A 144 22.25 16.01 15.48
CA ARG A 144 22.29 16.38 14.04
C ARG A 144 21.06 17.20 13.70
N LEU A 145 21.28 18.49 13.44
CA LEU A 145 20.29 19.41 12.89
C LEU A 145 19.75 18.82 11.58
N SER A 146 18.60 18.14 11.63
CA SER A 146 17.73 18.00 10.45
C SER A 146 16.90 19.27 10.35
N TYR A 147 17.58 20.39 10.13
CA TYR A 147 16.97 21.66 9.75
C TYR A 147 16.83 21.62 8.24
N GLY A 148 15.60 21.55 7.76
CA GLY A 148 15.32 21.55 6.34
C GLY A 148 14.23 20.56 6.01
N HIS A 149 13.00 21.06 6.08
CA HIS A 149 11.83 20.50 5.41
C HIS A 149 11.29 19.21 6.05
N ASN A 150 10.03 19.28 6.51
CA ASN A 150 9.09 18.17 6.28
C ASN A 150 9.46 17.59 4.92
N SER A 151 9.92 16.34 4.86
CA SER A 151 10.33 15.67 3.63
C SER A 151 9.62 16.31 2.45
N ASP A 152 10.37 17.13 1.70
CA ASP A 152 9.83 18.06 0.73
C ASP A 152 8.78 17.34 -0.08
N ASN A 153 7.52 17.72 0.10
CA ASN A 153 6.42 17.16 -0.66
C ASN A 153 6.47 15.61 -0.68
N ILE A 154 5.86 14.92 0.28
CA ILE A 154 5.29 13.59 -0.05
C ILE A 154 4.09 13.85 -0.98
N SER A 155 4.37 14.40 -2.15
CA SER A 155 3.69 14.01 -3.37
C SER A 155 4.25 12.63 -3.64
N LEU A 156 3.62 11.62 -3.06
CA LEU A 156 3.77 10.25 -3.51
C LEU A 156 3.04 10.13 -4.85
N SER A 157 3.52 10.86 -5.84
CA SER A 157 3.40 10.46 -7.23
C SER A 157 4.44 9.37 -7.43
N THR A 158 4.18 8.20 -6.86
CA THR A 158 4.90 7.01 -7.30
C THR A 158 3.92 6.12 -8.03
N ASP A 159 4.21 5.97 -9.31
CA ASP A 159 3.73 4.94 -10.20
C ASP A 159 4.17 3.56 -9.67
N ILE A 160 3.43 3.11 -8.66
CA ILE A 160 3.28 1.74 -8.15
C ILE A 160 1.79 1.34 -8.20
N SER A 161 1.02 2.07 -8.99
CA SER A 161 -0.35 2.48 -8.66
C SER A 161 -1.43 1.80 -9.49
N GLN A 162 -1.06 0.85 -10.35
CA GLN A 162 -1.98 0.33 -11.36
C GLN A 162 -2.30 -1.14 -11.14
N MET A 163 -1.38 -2.00 -10.66
CA MET A 163 -1.65 -3.45 -10.63
C MET A 163 -2.74 -3.80 -9.61
N ILE A 164 -3.82 -4.40 -10.10
CA ILE A 164 -5.00 -4.78 -9.34
C ILE A 164 -5.43 -6.16 -9.83
N ASN A 165 -5.36 -7.16 -8.95
CA ASN A 165 -5.74 -8.53 -9.25
C ASN A 165 -6.83 -9.08 -8.30
N SER A 166 -7.40 -8.21 -7.47
CA SER A 166 -8.58 -8.53 -6.67
C SER A 166 -9.39 -7.30 -6.28
N TYR A 167 -10.70 -7.47 -6.14
CA TYR A 167 -11.65 -6.48 -5.63
C TYR A 167 -12.63 -7.12 -4.66
N TYR A 168 -12.96 -6.43 -3.59
CA TYR A 168 -14.14 -6.77 -2.78
C TYR A 168 -15.34 -6.04 -3.38
N VAL A 169 -16.35 -6.77 -3.84
CA VAL A 169 -17.46 -6.20 -4.62
C VAL A 169 -18.72 -6.04 -3.77
N GLU A 170 -19.37 -4.90 -3.91
CA GLU A 170 -20.64 -4.56 -3.27
C GLU A 170 -21.62 -4.02 -4.31
N GLY A 171 -22.76 -4.68 -4.46
CA GLY A 171 -23.82 -4.25 -5.39
C GLY A 171 -24.93 -3.46 -4.71
N GLY A 172 -25.94 -3.14 -5.51
CA GLY A 172 -27.10 -2.38 -5.07
C GLY A 172 -27.88 -3.02 -3.94
N ARG A 173 -28.65 -2.16 -3.25
CA ARG A 173 -29.55 -2.54 -2.17
C ARG A 173 -30.99 -2.25 -2.60
N ASN A 174 -31.93 -3.05 -2.13
CA ASN A 174 -33.35 -2.82 -2.37
C ASN A 174 -33.93 -1.77 -1.40
N ASP A 175 -35.21 -1.43 -1.59
CA ASP A 175 -35.94 -0.43 -0.79
C ASP A 175 -35.99 -0.71 0.73
N LYS A 176 -35.60 -1.92 1.17
CA LYS A 176 -35.50 -2.31 2.58
C LYS A 176 -34.07 -2.32 3.10
N ASP A 177 -33.16 -1.65 2.39
CA ASP A 177 -31.73 -1.63 2.67
C ASP A 177 -31.10 -3.03 2.74
N LYS A 178 -31.62 -3.99 1.96
CA LYS A 178 -31.02 -5.33 1.84
C LYS A 178 -30.25 -5.44 0.54
N PRO A 179 -28.98 -5.91 0.56
CA PRO A 179 -28.21 -6.08 -0.67
C PRO A 179 -28.85 -7.16 -1.55
N TYR A 180 -28.83 -6.96 -2.88
CA TYR A 180 -29.37 -7.93 -3.84
C TYR A 180 -28.59 -9.25 -3.83
N PHE A 181 -27.31 -9.21 -3.48
CA PHE A 181 -26.44 -10.37 -3.27
C PHE A 181 -25.41 -10.09 -2.16
N PRO A 182 -24.86 -11.12 -1.48
CA PRO A 182 -23.82 -10.92 -0.47
C PRO A 182 -22.54 -10.32 -1.08
N ALA A 183 -21.95 -9.35 -0.38
CA ALA A 183 -20.62 -8.85 -0.74
C ALA A 183 -19.59 -9.98 -0.70
N HIS A 184 -18.65 -9.98 -1.63
CA HIS A 184 -17.66 -11.05 -1.77
C HIS A 184 -16.40 -10.59 -2.49
N LEU A 185 -15.36 -11.41 -2.45
CA LEU A 185 -14.04 -11.11 -3.00
C LEU A 185 -13.89 -11.76 -4.38
N VAL A 186 -13.60 -10.95 -5.40
CA VAL A 186 -13.29 -11.37 -6.76
C VAL A 186 -11.78 -11.35 -6.93
N LYS A 187 -11.20 -12.45 -7.42
CA LYS A 187 -9.75 -12.64 -7.56
C LYS A 187 -9.36 -13.15 -8.93
N ASP A 188 -8.12 -12.84 -9.33
CA ASP A 188 -7.40 -13.52 -10.39
C ASP A 188 -6.29 -14.42 -9.80
N GLU A 189 -6.59 -15.71 -9.64
CA GLU A 189 -5.67 -16.66 -8.99
C GLU A 189 -4.36 -16.86 -9.77
N ALA A 190 -4.37 -16.68 -11.09
CA ALA A 190 -3.19 -16.83 -11.93
C ALA A 190 -2.19 -15.68 -11.72
N SER A 191 -2.68 -14.44 -11.69
CA SER A 191 -1.89 -13.25 -11.35
C SER A 191 -1.43 -13.29 -9.89
N ILE A 192 -2.29 -13.70 -8.95
CA ILE A 192 -1.91 -13.83 -7.54
C ILE A 192 -0.80 -14.85 -7.34
N ALA A 193 -0.83 -15.98 -8.04
CA ALA A 193 0.23 -16.99 -7.97
C ALA A 193 1.58 -16.45 -8.47
N LYS A 194 1.58 -15.49 -9.40
CA LYS A 194 2.77 -14.93 -10.03
C LYS A 194 3.34 -13.72 -9.28
N TYR A 195 2.47 -12.81 -8.84
CA TYR A 195 2.87 -11.51 -8.29
C TYR A 195 2.43 -11.28 -6.84
N GLY A 196 1.72 -12.24 -6.24
CA GLY A 196 1.04 -12.08 -4.95
C GLY A 196 -0.29 -11.33 -5.07
N GLU A 197 -1.00 -11.20 -3.96
CA GLU A 197 -2.27 -10.45 -3.94
C GLU A 197 -2.01 -8.94 -3.93
N TRP A 198 -2.63 -8.26 -4.89
CA TRP A 198 -2.63 -6.81 -5.13
C TRP A 198 -4.09 -6.33 -5.21
N PRO A 199 -4.68 -6.02 -4.05
CA PRO A 199 -6.10 -5.69 -3.97
C PRO A 199 -6.37 -4.23 -4.30
N GLY A 200 -7.36 -3.99 -5.17
CA GLY A 200 -7.81 -2.66 -5.61
C GLY A 200 -8.77 -1.97 -4.64
N GLY A 201 -9.07 -2.58 -3.49
CA GLY A 201 -10.01 -2.08 -2.49
C GLY A 201 -11.43 -2.61 -2.69
N ILE A 202 -12.42 -1.78 -2.32
CA ILE A 202 -13.84 -2.09 -2.47
C ILE A 202 -14.37 -1.45 -3.76
N LEU A 203 -14.98 -2.26 -4.61
CA LEU A 203 -15.72 -1.82 -5.78
C LEU A 203 -17.22 -1.84 -5.44
N SER A 204 -17.74 -0.69 -5.02
CA SER A 204 -19.16 -0.53 -4.67
C SER A 204 -19.91 0.19 -5.79
N ASP A 205 -20.98 -0.43 -6.32
CA ASP A 205 -21.79 0.17 -7.39
C ASP A 205 -23.25 -0.30 -7.33
N ASP A 206 -24.14 0.64 -7.01
CA ASP A 206 -25.58 0.38 -6.78
C ASP A 206 -26.33 -0.06 -8.04
N ARG A 207 -25.75 0.09 -9.24
CA ARG A 207 -26.39 -0.26 -10.50
C ARG A 207 -26.47 -1.78 -10.70
N PHE A 208 -25.62 -2.55 -10.02
CA PHE A 208 -25.57 -4.00 -10.19
C PHE A 208 -26.50 -4.69 -9.18
N HIS A 209 -27.47 -5.43 -9.70
CA HIS A 209 -28.36 -6.28 -8.91
C HIS A 209 -28.04 -7.78 -9.06
N ASN A 210 -27.02 -8.11 -9.87
CA ASN A 210 -26.55 -9.47 -10.14
C ASN A 210 -25.06 -9.59 -9.80
N ALA A 211 -24.68 -10.61 -9.04
CA ALA A 211 -23.30 -10.86 -8.63
C ALA A 211 -22.35 -11.06 -9.82
N GLN A 212 -22.78 -11.78 -10.86
CA GLN A 212 -21.93 -12.04 -12.02
C GLN A 212 -21.61 -10.77 -12.81
N GLU A 213 -22.56 -9.83 -12.89
CA GLU A 213 -22.37 -8.58 -13.64
C GLU A 213 -21.35 -7.66 -12.94
N ILE A 214 -21.36 -7.60 -11.60
CA ILE A 214 -20.34 -6.85 -10.86
C ILE A 214 -18.99 -7.57 -10.86
N ASP A 215 -18.96 -8.90 -10.90
CA ASP A 215 -17.72 -9.68 -11.03
C ASP A 215 -17.04 -9.40 -12.36
N ASP A 216 -17.79 -9.43 -13.46
CA ASP A 216 -17.29 -9.13 -14.80
C ASP A 216 -16.82 -7.67 -14.88
N TYR A 217 -17.56 -6.75 -14.25
CA TYR A 217 -17.16 -5.36 -14.12
C TYR A 217 -15.85 -5.22 -13.31
N ALA A 218 -15.72 -5.88 -12.16
CA ALA A 218 -14.51 -5.88 -11.35
C ALA A 218 -13.30 -6.42 -12.10
N ARG A 219 -13.47 -7.52 -12.84
CA ARG A 219 -12.41 -8.09 -13.69
C ARG A 219 -12.00 -7.16 -14.81
N SER A 220 -12.90 -6.33 -15.32
CA SER A 220 -12.56 -5.32 -16.34
C SER A 220 -11.67 -4.18 -15.80
N HIS A 221 -11.66 -3.97 -14.48
CA HIS A 221 -10.77 -3.03 -13.79
C HIS A 221 -9.50 -3.70 -13.26
N PHE A 222 -9.31 -5.00 -13.50
CA PHE A 222 -8.04 -5.64 -13.18
C PHE A 222 -6.94 -5.11 -14.09
N ILE A 223 -5.79 -4.91 -13.48
CA ILE A 223 -4.54 -4.60 -14.17
C ILE A 223 -3.60 -5.71 -13.71
N LEU A 224 -3.52 -6.76 -14.51
CA LEU A 224 -2.91 -8.03 -14.11
C LEU A 224 -1.41 -8.08 -14.33
N ASP A 225 -0.87 -7.13 -15.10
CA ASP A 225 0.54 -6.97 -15.37
C ASP A 225 0.96 -5.51 -15.10
N PRO A 226 2.15 -5.27 -14.53
CA PRO A 226 2.69 -3.93 -14.43
C PRO A 226 2.90 -3.34 -15.83
N HIS A 227 2.36 -2.14 -16.08
CA HIS A 227 2.56 -1.47 -17.36
C HIS A 227 4.04 -1.15 -17.59
N LEU A 228 4.62 -1.76 -18.63
CA LEU A 228 5.93 -1.36 -19.14
C LEU A 228 5.75 -0.05 -19.92
N ILE A 229 6.21 1.07 -19.35
CA ILE A 229 6.37 2.29 -20.15
C ILE A 229 7.56 2.05 -21.09
N SER A 230 7.29 1.67 -22.33
CA SER A 230 8.28 1.79 -23.40
C SER A 230 8.45 3.28 -23.70
N GLN A 231 9.58 3.86 -23.28
CA GLN A 231 10.11 5.05 -23.94
C GLN A 231 11.08 4.63 -25.04
#